data_AF-A0A9D7D986-F1
#
_entry.id   AF-A0A9D7D986-F1
#
_cell.length_a   1.000
_cell.length_b   1.000
_cell.length_c   1.000
_cell.angle_alpha   90.00
_cell.angle_beta   90.00
_cell.angle_gamma   90.00
#
_symmetry.space_group_name_H-M   'P 1'
#
loop_
_entity.id
_entity.type
_entity.pdbx_description
1 polymer ?
#
loop_
_entity_poly.entity_id
_entity_poly.type
_entity_poly.pdbx_seq_one_letter_code
_entity_poly.pdbx_strand_id
1 'polypeptide(L)'
;MTRRPPPAPNTSARPDDPTRRLILGAAATPLIPDAALAADLAAEACQVWLVHDAEHERLAVQWSRLEGRLHREHNWMKLTRAQRRRFPESRELDDLDDRIEVLSDENSALFKTLPGIVAASPLGICGKLTIAIKETKNDCEDVHGLIVSILRDYRALHGRA
;
A
#
# COMPACT_ATOMS: atom_id res chain seq x y z
N MET A 1 -34.45 38.10 -80.25
CA MET A 1 -34.45 39.49 -79.74
C MET A 1 -34.67 39.37 -78.24
N THR A 2 -33.70 39.57 -77.36
CA THR A 2 -33.14 40.88 -76.95
C THR A 2 -31.69 40.72 -76.45
N ARG A 3 -30.96 41.84 -76.43
CA ARG A 3 -29.50 42.04 -76.57
C ARG A 3 -28.62 41.68 -75.35
N ARG A 4 -27.37 41.36 -75.68
CA ARG A 4 -26.14 41.24 -74.87
C ARG A 4 -25.55 42.63 -74.52
N PRO A 5 -24.92 42.84 -73.34
CA PRO A 5 -24.09 44.01 -73.04
C PRO A 5 -22.57 43.80 -73.33
N PRO A 6 -21.77 44.90 -73.44
CA PRO A 6 -20.37 44.94 -73.91
C PRO A 6 -19.29 44.83 -72.79
N PRO A 7 -17.96 44.83 -73.10
CA PRO A 7 -16.89 44.23 -72.28
C PRO A 7 -15.88 45.20 -71.59
N ALA A 8 -15.17 44.66 -70.57
CA ALA A 8 -13.80 44.95 -70.02
C ALA A 8 -13.48 46.39 -69.51
N PRO A 9 -12.47 46.65 -68.63
CA PRO A 9 -11.13 46.04 -68.64
C PRO A 9 -10.51 45.66 -67.29
N ASN A 10 -9.58 44.69 -67.37
CA ASN A 10 -8.58 44.39 -66.35
C ASN A 10 -7.54 45.52 -66.30
N THR A 11 -7.23 46.00 -65.10
CA THR A 11 -5.98 46.74 -64.85
C THR A 11 -5.28 46.08 -63.67
N SER A 12 -4.13 45.49 -63.97
CA SER A 12 -3.19 44.87 -63.05
C SER A 12 -2.64 45.88 -62.03
N ALA A 13 -2.67 45.51 -60.75
CA ALA A 13 -1.71 45.97 -59.76
C ALA A 13 -0.97 44.75 -59.20
N ARG A 14 0.34 44.93 -59.08
CA ARG A 14 1.44 43.97 -58.93
C ARG A 14 1.38 43.19 -57.59
N PRO A 15 1.97 41.98 -57.51
CA PRO A 15 1.88 41.13 -56.32
C PRO A 15 2.85 41.58 -55.23
N ASP A 16 2.35 41.71 -54.01
CA ASP A 16 3.19 41.67 -52.82
C ASP A 16 3.37 40.21 -52.38
N ASP A 17 4.64 39.84 -52.30
CA ASP A 17 5.18 38.55 -51.95
C ASP A 17 4.66 38.08 -50.57
N PRO A 18 4.15 36.85 -50.41
CA PRO A 18 3.74 36.35 -49.10
C PRO A 18 5.00 36.09 -48.27
N THR A 19 5.22 36.98 -47.30
CA THR A 19 6.21 36.82 -46.24
C THR A 19 6.03 35.46 -45.56
N ARG A 20 6.95 34.53 -45.85
CA ARG A 20 7.17 33.31 -45.09
C ARG A 20 7.40 33.65 -43.63
N ARG A 21 6.46 33.26 -42.75
CA ARG A 21 6.69 32.65 -41.42
C ARG A 21 5.36 32.61 -40.67
N LEU A 22 4.54 31.61 -40.96
CA LEU A 22 3.62 31.11 -39.96
C LEU A 22 4.35 29.96 -39.24
N ILE A 23 4.91 30.28 -38.08
CA ILE A 23 5.44 29.28 -37.15
C ILE A 23 4.22 28.52 -36.65
N LEU A 24 4.08 27.25 -37.07
CA LEU A 24 3.21 26.31 -36.36
C LEU A 24 3.71 26.25 -34.92
N GLY A 25 2.96 26.86 -34.01
CA GLY A 25 3.07 26.58 -32.59
C GLY A 25 2.63 25.15 -32.35
N ALA A 26 3.56 24.21 -32.45
CA ALA A 26 3.40 22.91 -31.82
C ALA A 26 3.27 23.20 -30.32
N ALA A 27 2.05 23.11 -29.79
CA ALA A 27 1.85 22.94 -28.37
C ALA A 27 2.50 21.59 -28.02
N ALA A 28 3.77 21.64 -27.64
CA ALA A 28 4.39 20.56 -26.90
C ALA A 28 3.68 20.56 -25.55
N THR A 29 2.60 19.80 -25.45
CA THR A 29 2.17 19.27 -24.16
C THR A 29 3.42 18.68 -23.54
N PRO A 30 3.81 19.06 -22.32
CA PRO A 30 4.81 18.29 -21.62
C PRO A 30 4.21 16.89 -21.49
N LEU A 31 4.70 15.94 -22.29
CA LEU A 31 4.79 14.56 -21.86
C LEU A 31 5.61 14.67 -20.59
N ILE A 32 4.93 14.70 -19.45
CA ILE A 32 5.54 14.44 -18.15
C ILE A 32 6.18 13.06 -18.35
N PRO A 33 7.50 12.97 -18.53
CA PRO A 33 8.13 11.68 -18.42
C PRO A 33 7.93 11.30 -16.96
N ASP A 34 7.49 10.07 -16.74
CA ASP A 34 7.47 9.47 -15.42
C ASP A 34 6.44 10.12 -14.47
N ALA A 35 5.21 9.62 -14.42
CA ALA A 35 4.88 8.51 -13.51
C ALA A 35 6.09 7.66 -13.06
N ALA A 36 7.13 8.31 -12.53
CA ALA A 36 8.23 7.67 -11.83
C ALA A 36 7.51 7.01 -10.68
N LEU A 37 7.38 5.67 -10.75
CA LEU A 37 6.86 4.81 -9.69
C LEU A 37 6.14 5.63 -8.63
N ALA A 38 4.91 6.09 -8.91
CA ALA A 38 4.15 6.75 -7.86
C ALA A 38 4.13 5.74 -6.72
N ALA A 39 4.85 6.07 -5.64
CA ALA A 39 5.16 5.12 -4.59
C ALA A 39 3.86 4.42 -4.21
N ASP A 40 3.83 3.09 -4.29
CA ASP A 40 2.60 2.37 -4.03
C ASP A 40 2.31 2.46 -2.53
N LEU A 41 1.53 3.47 -2.15
CA LEU A 41 1.17 3.75 -0.77
C LEU A 41 0.51 2.54 -0.11
N ALA A 42 -0.19 1.68 -0.89
CA ALA A 42 -0.73 0.45 -0.36
C ALA A 42 0.40 -0.54 -0.03
N ALA A 43 1.41 -0.68 -0.89
CA ALA A 43 2.56 -1.54 -0.63
C ALA A 43 3.35 -1.08 0.59
N GLU A 44 3.60 0.23 0.73
CA GLU A 44 4.28 0.80 1.90
C GLU A 44 3.47 0.57 3.19
N ALA A 45 2.17 0.90 3.19
CA ALA A 45 1.32 0.67 4.34
C ALA A 45 1.24 -0.82 4.71
N CYS A 46 1.17 -1.72 3.72
CA CYS A 46 1.21 -3.16 3.96
C CYS A 46 2.56 -3.60 4.54
N GLN A 47 3.67 -3.04 4.07
CA GLN A 47 5.00 -3.35 4.59
C GLN A 47 5.12 -2.94 6.06
N VAL A 48 4.68 -1.73 6.43
CA VAL A 48 4.68 -1.26 7.82
C VAL A 48 3.87 -2.22 8.70
N TRP A 49 2.65 -2.57 8.26
CA TRP A 49 1.79 -3.49 8.98
C TRP A 49 2.46 -4.86 9.19
N LEU A 50 3.08 -5.43 8.14
CA LEU A 50 3.74 -6.73 8.19
C LEU A 50 5.00 -6.72 9.08
N VAL A 51 5.73 -5.61 9.12
CA VAL A 51 6.88 -5.44 10.03
C VAL A 51 6.40 -5.41 11.49
N HIS A 52 5.34 -4.66 11.78
CA HIS A 52 4.76 -4.61 13.11
C HIS A 52 4.22 -5.97 13.56
N ASP A 53 3.55 -6.69 12.68
CA ASP A 53 3.01 -8.02 12.94
C ASP A 53 4.13 -9.05 13.18
N ALA A 54 5.20 -9.02 12.40
CA ALA A 54 6.38 -9.88 12.63
C ALA A 54 7.06 -9.57 13.97
N GLU A 55 7.18 -8.29 14.35
CA GLU A 55 7.73 -7.90 15.64
C GLU A 55 6.80 -8.31 16.79
N HIS A 56 5.49 -8.16 16.63
CA HIS A 56 4.49 -8.63 17.58
C HIS A 56 4.62 -10.15 17.83
N GLU A 57 4.68 -10.97 16.76
CA GLU A 57 4.90 -12.42 16.88
C GLU A 57 6.22 -12.74 17.60
N ARG A 58 7.30 -12.01 17.29
CA ARG A 58 8.61 -12.19 17.95
C ARG A 58 8.53 -11.90 19.45
N LEU A 59 7.88 -10.80 19.82
CA LEU A 59 7.71 -10.40 21.22
C LEU A 59 6.80 -11.37 21.97
N ALA A 60 5.70 -11.85 21.36
CA ALA A 60 4.83 -12.85 21.96
C ALA A 60 5.56 -14.17 22.26
N VAL A 61 6.46 -14.59 21.35
CA VAL A 61 7.33 -15.76 21.60
C VAL A 61 8.31 -15.49 22.74
N GLN A 62 8.90 -14.30 22.81
CA GLN A 62 9.80 -13.92 23.90
C GLN A 62 9.06 -13.91 25.25
N TRP A 63 7.89 -13.30 25.30
CA TRP A 63 7.02 -13.26 26.47
C TRP A 63 6.67 -14.67 26.95
N SER A 64 6.21 -15.54 26.04
CA SER A 64 5.85 -16.93 26.36
C SER A 64 7.03 -17.74 26.91
N ARG A 65 8.24 -17.53 26.37
CA ARG A 65 9.46 -18.18 26.88
C ARG A 65 9.80 -17.71 28.29
N LEU A 66 9.70 -16.41 28.54
CA LEU A 66 9.98 -15.81 29.84
C LEU A 66 8.97 -16.29 30.89
N GLU A 67 7.68 -16.22 30.58
CA GLU A 67 6.61 -16.73 31.43
C GLU A 67 6.79 -18.22 31.73
N GLY A 68 7.13 -19.02 30.70
CA GLY A 68 7.39 -20.44 30.86
C GLY A 68 8.55 -20.75 31.81
N ARG A 69 9.64 -19.94 31.80
CA ARG A 69 10.72 -20.08 32.78
C ARG A 69 10.25 -19.75 34.18
N LEU A 70 9.60 -18.60 34.37
CA LEU A 70 9.09 -18.17 35.68
C LEU A 70 8.09 -19.18 36.25
N HIS A 71 7.26 -19.78 35.40
CA HIS A 71 6.36 -20.85 35.80
C HIS A 71 7.12 -22.04 36.39
N ARG A 72 8.14 -22.54 35.69
CA ARG A 72 8.93 -23.71 36.10
C ARG A 72 9.77 -23.44 37.35
N GLU A 73 10.38 -22.27 37.44
CA GLU A 73 11.39 -21.98 38.48
C GLU A 73 10.76 -21.39 39.75
N HIS A 74 9.65 -20.68 39.63
CA HIS A 74 9.09 -19.88 40.73
C HIS A 74 7.60 -20.11 40.99
N ASN A 75 6.99 -21.10 40.31
CA ASN A 75 5.55 -21.33 40.36
C ASN A 75 4.76 -20.04 40.07
N TRP A 76 5.22 -19.25 39.09
CA TRP A 76 4.74 -17.89 38.78
C TRP A 76 3.22 -17.71 38.82
N MET A 77 2.48 -18.69 38.29
CA MET A 77 1.01 -18.68 38.22
C MET A 77 0.34 -18.69 39.60
N LYS A 78 1.00 -19.23 40.62
CA LYS A 78 0.50 -19.28 42.00
C LYS A 78 0.88 -18.04 42.82
N LEU A 79 1.71 -17.16 42.27
CA LEU A 79 2.16 -15.95 42.96
C LEU A 79 1.11 -14.84 42.82
N THR A 80 0.85 -14.15 43.94
CA THR A 80 0.09 -12.90 43.95
C THR A 80 0.86 -11.80 43.22
N ARG A 81 0.15 -10.74 42.79
CA ARG A 81 0.78 -9.57 42.15
C ARG A 81 1.89 -8.94 43.01
N ALA A 82 1.70 -8.88 44.32
CA ALA A 82 2.72 -8.36 45.25
C ALA A 82 3.97 -9.24 45.32
N GLN A 83 3.82 -10.57 45.20
CA GLN A 83 4.95 -11.50 45.13
C GLN A 83 5.66 -11.44 43.77
N ARG A 84 4.92 -11.30 42.67
CA ARG A 84 5.49 -11.16 41.32
C ARG A 84 6.40 -9.94 41.17
N ARG A 85 6.04 -8.81 41.79
CA ARG A 85 6.86 -7.58 41.82
C ARG A 85 8.25 -7.75 42.44
N ARG A 86 8.52 -8.87 43.13
CA ARG A 86 9.84 -9.17 43.70
C ARG A 86 10.81 -9.74 42.66
N PHE A 87 10.31 -10.16 41.49
CA PHE A 87 11.10 -10.71 40.40
C PHE A 87 11.40 -9.61 39.39
N PRO A 88 12.67 -9.37 39.05
CA PRO A 88 13.03 -8.38 38.03
C PRO A 88 12.37 -8.69 36.67
N GLU A 89 12.18 -9.96 36.35
CA GLU A 89 11.51 -10.45 35.15
C GLU A 89 10.02 -10.05 35.08
N SER A 90 9.39 -9.69 36.21
CA SER A 90 8.02 -9.17 36.21
C SER A 90 7.92 -7.90 35.36
N ARG A 91 8.94 -7.04 35.46
CA ARG A 91 8.98 -5.80 34.69
C ARG A 91 9.23 -6.07 33.22
N GLU A 92 10.09 -7.04 32.90
CA GLU A 92 10.32 -7.44 31.52
C GLU A 92 9.05 -8.01 30.87
N LEU A 93 8.25 -8.80 31.59
CA LEU A 93 6.94 -9.25 31.09
C LEU A 93 6.00 -8.06 30.84
N ASP A 94 5.88 -7.14 31.81
CA ASP A 94 5.04 -5.95 31.68
C ASP A 94 5.49 -5.08 30.47
N ASP A 95 6.79 -4.84 30.31
CA ASP A 95 7.36 -4.06 29.20
C ASP A 95 7.10 -4.74 27.82
N LEU A 96 7.13 -6.08 27.77
CA LEU A 96 6.82 -6.85 26.56
C LEU A 96 5.33 -6.78 26.22
N ASP A 97 4.45 -6.92 27.22
CA ASP A 97 3.00 -6.81 27.06
C ASP A 97 2.61 -5.43 26.55
N ASP A 98 3.13 -4.36 27.16
CA ASP A 98 2.88 -2.99 26.74
C ASP A 98 3.30 -2.78 25.27
N ARG A 99 4.44 -3.32 24.85
CA ARG A 99 4.89 -3.18 23.44
C ARG A 99 4.03 -3.98 22.48
N ILE A 100 3.60 -5.17 22.87
CA ILE A 100 2.68 -6.03 22.11
C ILE A 100 1.33 -5.31 21.90
N GLU A 101 0.79 -4.69 22.94
CA GLU A 101 -0.46 -3.92 22.87
C GLU A 101 -0.33 -2.72 21.92
N VAL A 102 0.74 -1.94 22.04
CA VAL A 102 0.99 -0.80 21.13
C VAL A 102 1.08 -1.23 19.66
N LEU A 103 1.81 -2.31 19.36
CA LEU A 103 1.90 -2.83 17.99
C LEU A 103 0.55 -3.31 17.46
N SER A 104 -0.26 -3.93 18.32
CA SER A 104 -1.60 -4.39 17.97
C SER A 104 -2.53 -3.22 17.64
N ASP A 105 -2.48 -2.15 18.44
CA ASP A 105 -3.26 -0.94 18.22
C ASP A 105 -2.84 -0.22 16.93
N GLU A 106 -1.53 -0.08 16.70
CA GLU A 106 -0.97 0.47 15.47
C GLU A 106 -1.46 -0.35 14.26
N ASN A 107 -1.36 -1.67 14.29
CA ASN A 107 -1.83 -2.54 13.21
C ASN A 107 -3.34 -2.51 13.02
N SER A 108 -4.13 -2.42 14.10
CA SER A 108 -5.58 -2.27 14.03
C SER A 108 -5.97 -0.95 13.35
N ALA A 109 -5.27 0.13 13.68
CA ALA A 109 -5.48 1.43 13.03
C ALA A 109 -5.12 1.38 11.55
N LEU A 110 -3.94 0.85 11.19
CA LEU A 110 -3.54 0.69 9.79
C LEU A 110 -4.54 -0.20 9.03
N PHE A 111 -4.94 -1.34 9.59
CA PHE A 111 -5.87 -2.27 8.97
C PHE A 111 -7.21 -1.62 8.61
N LYS A 112 -7.75 -0.76 9.49
CA LYS A 112 -8.98 -0.01 9.22
C LYS A 112 -8.85 0.98 8.05
N THR A 113 -7.65 1.52 7.81
CA THR A 113 -7.41 2.48 6.73
C THR A 113 -7.06 1.83 5.40
N LEU A 114 -6.44 0.64 5.42
CA LEU A 114 -5.95 -0.07 4.24
C LEU A 114 -6.99 -0.22 3.11
N PRO A 115 -8.27 -0.55 3.36
CA PRO A 115 -9.28 -0.64 2.29
C PRO A 115 -9.43 0.64 1.48
N GLY A 116 -9.21 1.81 2.09
CA GLY A 116 -9.31 3.12 1.43
C GLY A 116 -8.10 3.48 0.57
N ILE A 117 -6.98 2.76 0.66
CA ILE A 117 -5.75 3.04 -0.09
C ILE A 117 -5.76 2.23 -1.38
N VAL A 118 -5.76 2.86 -2.55
CA VAL A 118 -5.71 2.14 -3.83
C VAL A 118 -4.33 1.52 -4.02
N ALA A 119 -4.26 0.23 -4.31
CA ALA A 119 -3.00 -0.43 -4.66
C ALA A 119 -2.65 -0.12 -6.11
N ALA A 120 -1.50 0.52 -6.32
CA ALA A 120 -1.02 0.93 -7.64
C ALA A 120 -0.10 -0.11 -8.28
N SER A 121 0.29 -1.17 -7.55
CA SER A 121 1.19 -2.21 -8.03
C SER A 121 0.77 -3.62 -7.59
N PRO A 122 1.33 -4.67 -8.23
CA PRO A 122 1.17 -6.05 -7.77
C PRO A 122 1.62 -6.27 -6.32
N LEU A 123 2.64 -5.54 -5.86
CA LEU A 123 3.12 -5.62 -4.47
C LEU A 123 2.05 -5.13 -3.50
N GLY A 124 1.37 -4.02 -3.78
CA GLY A 124 0.29 -3.50 -2.94
C GLY A 124 -0.90 -4.45 -2.86
N ILE A 125 -1.27 -5.09 -3.97
CA ILE A 125 -2.34 -6.10 -4.00
C ILE A 125 -1.94 -7.34 -3.19
N CYS A 126 -0.73 -7.87 -3.43
CA CYS A 126 -0.19 -9.00 -2.69
C CYS A 126 -0.09 -8.71 -1.19
N GLY A 127 0.34 -7.50 -0.81
CA GLY A 127 0.40 -7.04 0.57
C GLY A 127 -0.96 -7.08 1.25
N LYS A 128 -1.97 -6.45 0.64
CA LYS A 128 -3.35 -6.45 1.17
C LYS A 128 -3.91 -7.86 1.35
N LEU A 129 -3.72 -8.72 0.35
CA LEU A 129 -4.18 -10.12 0.43
C LEU A 129 -3.44 -10.89 1.53
N THR A 130 -2.13 -10.65 1.71
CA THR A 130 -1.33 -11.28 2.77
C THR A 130 -1.84 -10.88 4.15
N ILE A 131 -2.17 -9.60 4.35
CA ILE A 131 -2.76 -9.11 5.60
C ILE A 131 -4.14 -9.73 5.82
N ALA A 132 -4.99 -9.76 4.80
CA ALA A 132 -6.31 -10.38 4.90
C ALA A 132 -6.22 -11.87 5.28
N ILE A 133 -5.22 -12.60 4.77
CA ILE A 133 -4.95 -14.00 5.17
C ILE A 133 -4.60 -14.10 6.66
N LYS A 134 -3.76 -13.19 7.16
CA LYS A 134 -3.37 -13.17 8.59
C LYS A 134 -4.55 -12.89 9.51
N GLU A 135 -5.38 -11.91 9.16
CA GLU A 135 -6.55 -11.54 9.96
C GLU A 135 -7.68 -12.58 9.90
N THR A 136 -7.90 -13.23 8.75
CA THR A 136 -9.03 -14.17 8.58
C THR A 136 -8.77 -15.58 9.11
N LYS A 137 -7.51 -15.91 9.46
CA LYS A 137 -7.08 -17.29 9.76
C LYS A 137 -7.93 -17.98 10.83
N ASN A 138 -8.41 -17.26 11.83
CA ASN A 138 -9.16 -17.84 12.95
C ASN A 138 -10.66 -17.57 12.88
N ASP A 139 -11.12 -16.72 11.95
CA ASP A 139 -12.48 -16.19 11.94
C ASP A 139 -13.37 -16.87 10.90
N CYS A 140 -12.82 -17.26 9.75
CA CYS A 140 -13.60 -17.89 8.68
C CYS A 140 -12.72 -18.71 7.73
N GLU A 141 -12.71 -20.04 7.89
CA GLU A 141 -11.86 -20.95 7.08
C GLU A 141 -12.16 -20.87 5.57
N ASP A 142 -13.45 -20.78 5.19
CA ASP A 142 -13.85 -20.70 3.77
C ASP A 142 -13.34 -19.41 3.10
N VAL A 143 -13.49 -18.26 3.80
CA VAL A 143 -13.00 -16.97 3.32
C VAL A 143 -11.48 -16.94 3.27
N HIS A 144 -10.81 -17.48 4.29
CA HIS A 144 -9.37 -17.62 4.32
C HIS A 144 -8.86 -18.42 3.10
N GLY A 145 -9.46 -19.59 2.84
CA GLY A 145 -9.12 -20.43 1.70
C GLY A 145 -9.31 -19.72 0.35
N LEU A 146 -10.41 -18.97 0.20
CA LEU A 146 -10.66 -18.16 -0.99
C LEU A 146 -9.58 -17.08 -1.20
N ILE A 147 -9.22 -16.31 -0.16
CA ILE A 147 -8.20 -15.27 -0.27
C ILE A 147 -6.82 -15.86 -0.60
N VAL A 148 -6.45 -16.98 0.03
CA VAL A 148 -5.22 -17.72 -0.29
C VAL A 148 -5.20 -18.13 -1.77
N SER A 149 -6.32 -18.63 -2.30
CA SER A 149 -6.41 -19.02 -3.71
C SER A 149 -6.25 -17.82 -4.65
N ILE A 150 -6.88 -16.67 -4.33
CA ILE A 150 -6.77 -15.43 -5.11
C ILE A 150 -5.31 -14.95 -5.15
N LEU A 151 -4.62 -14.94 -4.00
CA LEU A 151 -3.22 -14.52 -3.92
C LEU A 151 -2.30 -15.43 -4.75
N ARG A 152 -2.52 -16.75 -4.69
CA ARG A 152 -1.79 -17.73 -5.48
C ARG A 152 -1.98 -17.48 -6.98
N ASP A 153 -3.22 -17.33 -7.41
CA ASP A 153 -3.57 -17.17 -8.83
C ASP A 153 -3.07 -15.83 -9.38
N TYR A 154 -3.16 -14.76 -8.56
CA TYR A 154 -2.60 -13.45 -8.89
C TYR A 154 -1.09 -13.48 -9.11
N ARG A 155 -0.33 -14.14 -8.21
CA ARG A 155 1.12 -14.34 -8.38
C ARG A 155 1.47 -15.16 -9.62
N ALA A 156 0.64 -16.13 -10.00
CA ALA A 156 0.86 -16.90 -11.22
C ALA A 156 0.71 -16.03 -12.49
N LEU A 157 -0.22 -15.06 -12.48
CA LEU A 157 -0.47 -14.15 -13.61
C LEU A 157 0.56 -13.03 -13.72
N HIS A 158 1.08 -12.53 -12.60
CA HIS A 158 1.92 -11.32 -12.56
C HIS A 158 3.39 -11.59 -12.22
N GLY A 159 3.79 -12.85 -12.10
CA GLY A 159 5.12 -13.25 -11.63
C GLY A 159 5.23 -13.19 -10.10
N ARG A 160 6.32 -13.75 -9.54
CA ARG A 160 6.63 -13.60 -8.11
C ARG A 160 7.02 -12.14 -7.85
N ALA A 161 6.02 -11.28 -7.62
CA ALA A 161 6.19 -10.04 -6.89
C ALA A 161 6.49 -10.36 -5.43
#